data_AF-A0AAW4V1E8-F1
#
_entry.id   AF-A0AAW4V1E8-F1
#
_cell.length_a   1.000
_cell.length_b   1.000
_cell.length_c   1.000
_cell.angle_alpha   90.00
_cell.angle_beta   90.00
_cell.angle_gamma   90.00
#
_symmetry.space_group_name_H-M   'P 1'
#
loop_
_entity.id
_entity.type
_entity.pdbx_description
1 polymer ?
#
loop_
_entity_poly.entity_id
_entity_poly.type
_entity_poly.pdbx_seq_one_letter_code
_entity_poly.pdbx_strand_id
1 'polypeptide(L)'
;RISIDGKKSAVTTGIYCKPEDWDSTKGEIRTTRETNRLAAFRNRLEEAYGNLLRNQGVVTAELLKTTVSGTNSVPEYLLQVGEVERELLRVCSKEINSTSTYRQSKTTQLNLRQFIE
;
A
#
# COMPACT_ATOMS: atom_id res chain seq x y z
N ARG A 1 -2.81 9.11 12.92
CA ARG A 1 -2.09 10.17 12.14
C ARG A 1 -0.65 9.73 11.96
N ILE A 2 -0.11 9.85 10.75
CA ILE A 2 1.27 9.54 10.40
C ILE A 2 2.01 10.87 10.29
N SER A 3 3.20 11.00 10.87
CA SER A 3 4.06 12.18 10.72
C SER A 3 5.47 11.72 10.40
N ILE A 4 6.02 12.18 9.27
CA ILE A 4 7.37 11.85 8.78
C ILE A 4 7.99 13.17 8.30
N ASP A 5 9.19 13.50 8.77
CA ASP A 5 9.95 14.71 8.39
C ASP A 5 9.12 16.01 8.45
N GLY A 6 8.32 16.17 9.50
CA GLY A 6 7.45 17.33 9.71
C GLY A 6 6.17 17.35 8.85
N LYS A 7 6.07 16.52 7.81
CA LYS A 7 4.86 16.34 6.99
C LYS A 7 3.91 15.33 7.64
N LYS A 8 2.60 15.61 7.56
CA LYS A 8 1.56 14.89 8.30
C LYS A 8 0.52 14.35 7.33
N SER A 9 0.07 13.12 7.55
CA SER A 9 -1.06 12.53 6.83
C SER A 9 -2.05 11.83 7.78
N ALA A 10 -3.34 11.97 7.50
CA ALA A 10 -4.41 11.36 8.29
C ALA A 10 -4.72 9.97 7.77
N VAL A 11 -4.71 8.97 8.66
CA VAL A 11 -5.06 7.57 8.36
C VAL A 11 -6.14 7.13 9.33
N THR A 12 -7.12 6.38 8.81
CA THR A 12 -8.20 5.79 9.60
C THR A 12 -7.90 4.32 9.83
N THR A 13 -7.97 3.87 11.09
CA THR A 13 -7.69 2.47 11.47
C THR A 13 -8.92 1.56 11.33
N GLY A 14 -10.12 2.15 11.26
CA GLY A 14 -11.40 1.42 11.29
C GLY A 14 -11.71 0.76 12.64
N ILE A 15 -10.99 1.16 13.70
CA ILE A 15 -11.17 0.68 15.07
C ILE A 15 -11.83 1.80 15.87
N TYR A 16 -12.92 1.47 16.56
CA TYR A 16 -13.71 2.41 17.33
C TYR A 16 -13.71 2.00 18.81
N CYS A 17 -13.64 3.00 19.70
CA CYS A 17 -13.79 2.82 21.13
C CYS A 17 -14.47 4.05 21.73
N LYS A 18 -15.09 3.91 22.91
CA LYS A 18 -15.55 5.05 23.68
C LYS A 18 -14.35 5.78 24.27
N PRO A 19 -14.42 7.11 24.49
CA PRO A 19 -13.33 7.84 25.13
C PRO A 19 -12.91 7.26 26.49
N GLU A 20 -13.88 6.74 27.26
CA GLU A 20 -13.67 6.09 28.56
C GLU A 20 -12.86 4.78 28.47
N ASP A 21 -12.91 4.09 27.32
CA ASP A 21 -12.23 2.82 27.09
C ASP A 21 -10.79 3.01 26.56
N TRP A 22 -10.36 4.25 26.29
CA TRP A 22 -9.04 4.57 25.78
C TRP A 22 -8.06 4.93 26.90
N ASP A 23 -7.00 4.14 27.06
CA ASP A 23 -5.88 4.49 27.94
C ASP A 23 -4.87 5.33 27.16
N SER A 24 -4.87 6.65 27.39
CA SER A 24 -3.94 7.57 26.72
C SER A 24 -2.47 7.36 27.09
N THR A 25 -2.20 6.76 28.26
CA THR A 25 -0.85 6.51 28.77
C THR A 25 -0.23 5.30 28.08
N LYS A 26 -1.03 4.24 27.92
CA LYS A 26 -0.60 2.99 27.27
C LYS A 26 -0.84 2.98 25.77
N GLY A 27 -1.74 3.83 25.28
CA GLY A 27 -2.17 3.84 23.88
C GLY A 27 -2.93 2.57 23.48
N GLU A 28 -3.73 2.04 24.42
CA GLU A 28 -4.48 0.79 24.33
C GLU A 28 -5.99 1.03 24.55
N ILE A 29 -6.79 0.11 24.02
CA ILE A 29 -8.24 0.05 24.25
C ILE A 29 -8.48 -0.98 25.35
N ARG A 30 -9.42 -0.73 26.25
CA ARG A 30 -9.79 -1.66 27.34
C ARG A 30 -10.07 -3.09 26.84
N THR A 31 -10.64 -3.20 25.65
CA THR A 31 -10.91 -4.48 24.99
C THR A 31 -9.66 -5.05 24.33
N THR A 32 -9.15 -6.18 24.83
CA THR A 32 -7.96 -6.87 24.31
C THR A 32 -8.03 -7.16 22.82
N ARG A 33 -9.21 -7.54 22.30
CA ARG A 33 -9.40 -7.79 20.86
C ARG A 33 -9.10 -6.55 20.02
N GLU A 34 -9.61 -5.39 20.40
CA GLU A 34 -9.40 -4.15 19.64
C GLU A 34 -7.98 -3.62 19.82
N THR A 35 -7.37 -3.80 20.99
CA THR A 35 -5.94 -3.53 21.22
C THR A 35 -5.05 -4.39 20.34
N ASN A 36 -5.33 -5.69 20.23
CA ASN A 36 -4.58 -6.58 19.34
C ASN A 36 -4.74 -6.18 17.87
N ARG A 37 -5.95 -5.76 17.45
CA ARG A 37 -6.18 -5.23 16.09
C ARG A 37 -5.40 -3.94 15.85
N LEU A 38 -5.34 -3.05 16.83
CA LEU A 38 -4.59 -1.80 16.75
C LEU A 38 -3.07 -2.07 16.69
N ALA A 39 -2.57 -3.00 17.49
CA ALA A 39 -1.18 -3.45 17.44
C ALA A 39 -0.84 -4.08 16.08
N ALA A 40 -1.69 -4.95 15.56
CA ALA A 40 -1.50 -5.53 14.22
C ALA A 40 -1.53 -4.47 13.10
N PHE A 41 -2.32 -3.41 13.26
CA PHE A 41 -2.31 -2.28 12.33
C PHE A 41 -1.00 -1.47 12.42
N ARG A 42 -0.48 -1.24 13.63
CA ARG A 42 0.84 -0.59 13.84
C ARG A 42 1.97 -1.42 13.21
N ASN A 43 1.99 -2.73 13.43
CA ASN A 43 3.01 -3.61 12.86
C ASN A 43 2.99 -3.57 11.32
N ARG A 44 1.80 -3.55 10.71
CA ARG A 44 1.66 -3.41 9.25
C ARG A 44 2.20 -2.08 8.73
N LEU A 45 2.02 -0.99 9.48
CA LEU A 45 2.61 0.32 9.15
C LEU A 45 4.13 0.29 9.20
N GLU A 46 4.70 -0.32 10.24
CA GLU A 46 6.16 -0.44 10.39
C GLU A 46 6.77 -1.31 9.29
N GLU A 47 6.13 -2.43 8.96
CA GLU A 47 6.56 -3.31 7.87
C GLU A 47 6.50 -2.59 6.51
N ALA A 48 5.40 -1.89 6.23
CA ALA A 48 5.27 -1.10 5.01
C ALA A 48 6.34 0.02 4.94
N TYR A 49 6.61 0.69 6.05
CA TYR A 49 7.67 1.69 6.14
C TYR A 49 9.05 1.09 5.81
N GLY A 50 9.41 -0.04 6.44
CA GLY A 50 10.68 -0.72 6.21
C GLY A 50 10.83 -1.19 4.76
N ASN A 51 9.75 -1.72 4.17
CA ASN A 51 9.74 -2.15 2.77
C ASN A 51 9.90 -0.97 1.80
N LEU A 52 9.21 0.14 2.03
CA LEU A 52 9.36 1.36 1.23
C LEU A 52 10.78 1.91 1.31
N LEU A 53 11.34 1.98 2.52
CA LEU A 53 12.70 2.48 2.72
C LEU A 53 13.73 1.60 2.02
N ARG A 54 13.60 0.26 2.11
CA ARG A 54 14.54 -0.68 1.48
C ARG A 54 14.47 -0.64 -0.05
N ASN A 55 13.28 -0.51 -0.62
CA ASN A 55 13.06 -0.65 -2.05
C ASN A 55 13.14 0.68 -2.82
N GLN A 56 12.76 1.80 -2.20
CA GLN A 56 12.65 3.11 -2.85
C GLN A 56 13.58 4.17 -2.25
N GLY A 57 14.16 3.93 -1.07
CA GLY A 57 15.12 4.85 -0.43
C GLY A 57 14.51 6.13 0.16
N VAL A 58 13.24 6.42 -0.13
CA VAL A 58 12.51 7.57 0.41
C VAL A 58 11.13 7.15 0.90
N VAL A 59 10.67 7.73 2.02
CA VAL A 59 9.33 7.47 2.57
C VAL A 59 8.68 8.80 2.91
N THR A 60 7.46 9.02 2.41
CA THR A 60 6.63 10.17 2.81
C THR A 60 5.38 9.70 3.55
N ALA A 61 4.82 10.56 4.41
CA ALA A 61 3.62 10.22 5.17
C ALA A 61 2.42 9.88 4.28
N GLU A 62 2.32 10.50 3.09
CA GLU A 62 1.25 10.19 2.12
C GLU A 62 1.49 8.87 1.41
N LEU A 63 2.74 8.59 0.98
CA LEU A 63 3.09 7.32 0.36
C LEU A 63 2.81 6.14 1.30
N LEU A 64 3.25 6.24 2.56
CA LEU A 64 3.02 5.18 3.55
C LEU A 64 1.53 4.94 3.82
N LYS A 65 0.73 6.01 3.91
CA LYS A 65 -0.72 5.91 4.05
C LYS A 65 -1.33 5.16 2.86
N THR A 66 -0.98 5.56 1.64
CA THR A 66 -1.49 4.98 0.41
C THR A 66 -1.19 3.48 0.33
N THR A 67 0.02 3.08 0.70
CA THR A 67 0.43 1.66 0.77
C THR A 67 -0.37 0.86 1.79
N VAL A 68 -0.57 1.38 3.01
CA VAL A 68 -1.25 0.65 4.10
C VAL A 68 -2.77 0.65 3.94
N SER A 69 -3.35 1.72 3.42
CA SER A 69 -4.79 1.81 3.18
C SER A 69 -5.25 0.97 1.99
N GLY A 70 -4.34 0.37 1.21
CA GLY A 70 -4.68 -0.43 0.03
C GLY A 70 -5.36 0.41 -1.07
N THR A 71 -5.40 1.73 -0.91
CA THR A 71 -5.66 2.67 -1.98
C THR A 71 -4.44 2.60 -2.87
N ASN A 72 -4.42 1.68 -3.83
CA ASN A 72 -3.43 1.71 -4.90
C ASN A 72 -3.33 3.16 -5.35
N SER A 73 -2.14 3.78 -5.27
CA SER A 73 -1.97 5.11 -5.85
C SER A 73 -2.46 4.99 -7.28
N VAL A 74 -3.51 5.74 -7.64
CA VAL A 74 -3.94 5.81 -9.04
C VAL A 74 -2.68 6.18 -9.81
N PRO A 75 -2.17 5.29 -10.67
CA PRO A 75 -0.87 5.54 -11.27
C PRO A 75 -0.97 6.82 -12.09
N GLU A 76 -0.08 7.78 -11.84
CA GLU A 76 -0.17 9.13 -12.40
C GLU A 76 0.14 9.14 -13.91
N TYR A 77 0.95 8.18 -14.35
CA TYR A 77 1.42 8.05 -15.72
C TYR A 77 0.92 6.76 -16.38
N LEU A 78 0.61 6.82 -17.68
CA LEU A 78 0.16 5.69 -18.48
C LEU A 78 1.09 4.47 -18.38
N LEU A 79 2.41 4.71 -18.33
CA LEU A 79 3.40 3.64 -18.19
C LEU A 79 3.29 2.92 -16.83
N GLN A 80 2.92 3.62 -15.76
CA GLN A 80 2.71 3.00 -14.46
C GLN A 80 1.38 2.22 -14.43
N VAL A 81 0.31 2.77 -15.04
CA VAL A 81 -0.98 2.06 -15.20
C VAL A 81 -0.79 0.75 -15.93
N GLY A 82 -0.06 0.78 -17.05
CA GLY A 82 0.22 -0.42 -17.86
C GLY A 82 1.02 -1.49 -17.11
N GLU A 83 1.95 -1.11 -16.22
CA GLU A 83 2.70 -2.09 -15.40
C GLU A 83 1.81 -2.78 -14.35
N VAL A 84 0.88 -2.04 -13.73
CA VAL A 84 -0.10 -2.61 -12.79
C VAL A 84 -1.01 -3.60 -13.50
N GLU A 85 -1.58 -3.22 -14.64
CA GLU A 85 -2.44 -4.09 -15.44
C GLU A 85 -1.69 -5.35 -15.92
N ARG A 86 -0.42 -5.19 -16.36
CA ARG A 86 0.42 -6.31 -16.78
C ARG A 86 0.63 -7.32 -15.66
N GLU A 87 0.77 -6.87 -14.41
CA GLU A 87 0.94 -7.76 -13.26
C GLU A 87 -0.36 -8.48 -12.89
N LEU A 88 -1.51 -7.81 -12.99
CA LEU A 88 -2.83 -8.46 -12.86
C LEU A 88 -3.02 -9.56 -13.92
N LEU A 89 -2.69 -9.26 -15.18
CA LEU A 89 -2.74 -10.24 -16.27
C LEU A 89 -1.81 -11.43 -16.02
N ARG A 90 -0.66 -11.21 -15.38
CA ARG A 90 0.26 -12.30 -15.00
C ARG A 90 -0.41 -13.23 -13.99
N VAL A 91 -1.08 -12.69 -12.97
CA VAL A 91 -1.82 -13.49 -11.97
C VAL A 91 -2.94 -14.27 -12.65
N CYS A 92 -3.81 -13.59 -13.40
CA CYS A 92 -4.91 -14.24 -14.12
C CYS A 92 -4.42 -15.32 -15.08
N SER A 93 -3.30 -15.11 -15.79
CA SER A 93 -2.74 -16.09 -16.73
C SER A 93 -2.43 -17.45 -16.09
N LYS A 94 -2.06 -17.44 -14.81
CA LYS A 94 -1.79 -18.66 -14.04
C LYS A 94 -3.07 -19.37 -13.65
N GLU A 95 -4.12 -18.62 -13.31
CA GLU A 95 -5.42 -19.16 -12.94
C GLU A 95 -6.11 -19.83 -14.13
N ILE A 96 -6.07 -19.18 -15.30
CA ILE A 96 -6.73 -19.68 -16.53
C ILE A 96 -5.82 -20.57 -17.39
N ASN A 97 -4.58 -20.80 -16.95
CA ASN A 97 -3.54 -21.55 -17.67
C ASN A 97 -3.34 -21.09 -19.13
N SER A 98 -3.46 -19.79 -19.39
CA SER A 98 -3.31 -19.18 -20.72
C SER A 98 -2.55 -17.86 -20.62
N THR A 99 -1.53 -17.69 -21.47
CA THR A 99 -0.55 -16.60 -21.35
C THR A 99 -0.61 -15.58 -22.50
N SER A 100 -1.54 -15.72 -23.46
CA SER A 100 -1.60 -14.90 -24.67
C SER A 100 -1.72 -13.40 -24.35
N THR A 101 -2.71 -13.01 -23.54
CA THR A 101 -2.97 -11.61 -23.17
C THR A 101 -1.82 -11.02 -22.36
N TYR A 102 -1.26 -11.77 -21.41
CA TYR A 102 -0.10 -11.33 -20.63
C TYR A 102 1.13 -11.09 -21.52
N ARG A 103 1.40 -11.97 -22.48
CA ARG A 103 2.54 -11.82 -23.42
C ARG A 103 2.36 -10.61 -24.33
N GLN A 104 1.15 -10.39 -24.84
CA GLN A 104 0.84 -9.22 -25.66
C GLN A 104 1.01 -7.91 -24.88
N SER A 105 0.42 -7.83 -23.68
CA SER A 105 0.58 -6.68 -22.79
C SER A 105 2.06 -6.39 -22.48
N LYS A 106 2.86 -7.43 -22.22
CA LYS A 106 4.31 -7.30 -22.00
C LYS A 106 5.03 -6.67 -23.20
N THR A 107 4.74 -7.10 -24.43
CA THR A 107 5.35 -6.54 -25.64
C THR A 107 4.94 -5.09 -25.85
N THR A 108 3.64 -4.77 -25.72
CA THR A 108 3.14 -3.39 -25.84
C THR A 108 3.82 -2.46 -24.83
N GLN A 109 3.98 -2.91 -23.58
CA GLN A 109 4.61 -2.10 -22.54
C GLN A 109 6.09 -1.85 -22.79
N LEU A 110 6.80 -2.84 -23.34
CA LEU A 110 8.19 -2.69 -23.80
C LEU A 110 8.30 -1.65 -24.90
N ASN A 111 7.44 -1.72 -25.92
CA ASN A 111 7.44 -0.76 -27.03
C ASN A 111 7.12 0.67 -26.55
N LEU A 112 6.14 0.82 -25.64
CA LEU A 112 5.85 2.13 -25.03
C LEU A 112 7.06 2.69 -24.29
N ARG A 113 7.78 1.86 -23.54
CA ARG A 113 8.98 2.30 -22.83
C ARG A 113 10.08 2.74 -23.80
N GLN A 114 10.34 1.95 -24.85
CA GLN A 114 11.32 2.27 -25.89
C GLN A 114 10.98 3.51 -26.73
N PHE A 115 9.72 3.92 -26.78
CA PHE A 115 9.32 5.15 -27.47
C PHE A 115 9.60 6.40 -26.64
N ILE A 116 9.54 6.27 -25.31
CA ILE A 116 9.71 7.38 -24.37
C ILE A 116 11.20 7.57 -24.01
N GLU A 117 11.98 6.48 -24.00
CA GLU A 117 13.44 6.47 -23.83
C GLU A 117 14.19 6.76 -25.13
#